data_AF-A0A3D5YHQ5-F1
#
_entry.id   AF-A0A3D5YHQ5-F1
#
_cell.length_a   1.000
_cell.length_b   1.000
_cell.length_c   1.000
_cell.angle_alpha   90.00
_cell.angle_beta   90.00
_cell.angle_gamma   90.00
#
_symmetry.space_group_name_H-M   'P 1'
#
loop_
_entity.id
_entity.type
_entity.pdbx_description
1 polymer ?
#
loop_
_entity_poly.entity_id
_entity_poly.type
_entity_poly.pdbx_seq_one_letter_code
_entity_poly.pdbx_strand_id
1 'polypeptide(L)' 'MTADGFVRNREGVIHHLETTPNQKNLIAQIFGGNEETLLQTAKTLDKEYKNRFVGIELNMGCPANNVMKS' A
#
# COMPACT_ATOMS: atom_id res chain seq x y z
N MET A 1 3.51 1.71 -1.18
CA MET A 1 2.81 2.80 -0.45
C MET A 1 2.96 2.59 1.06
N THR A 2 3.10 3.64 1.87
CA THR A 2 3.13 3.51 3.34
C THR A 2 1.74 3.20 3.89
N ALA A 3 1.64 2.22 4.80
CA ALA A 3 0.40 1.85 5.48
C ALA A 3 -0.03 2.92 6.50
N ASP A 4 0.91 3.44 7.30
CA ASP A 4 0.66 4.53 8.24
C ASP A 4 0.12 5.78 7.53
N GLY A 5 0.76 6.16 6.42
CA GLY A 5 0.30 7.29 5.61
C GLY A 5 -1.09 7.04 5.02
N PHE A 6 -1.39 5.82 4.58
CA PHE A 6 -2.70 5.49 4.01
C PHE A 6 -3.85 5.54 5.01
N VAL A 7 -3.58 5.21 6.29
CA VAL A 7 -4.57 5.28 7.37
C VAL A 7 -4.70 6.71 7.90
N ARG A 8 -3.59 7.44 8.09
CA ARG A 8 -3.60 8.76 8.74
C ARG A 8 -3.80 9.94 7.79
N ASN A 9 -3.34 9.83 6.54
CA ASN A 9 -3.41 10.87 5.52
C ASN A 9 -3.56 10.24 4.12
N ARG A 10 -4.72 9.61 3.87
CA ARG A 10 -4.99 8.86 2.65
C ARG A 10 -4.74 9.68 1.38
N GLU A 11 -5.22 10.92 1.35
CA GLU A 11 -5.08 11.82 0.19
C GLU A 11 -3.61 12.06 -0.18
N GLY A 12 -2.72 12.11 0.82
CA GLY A 12 -1.28 12.31 0.62
C GLY A 12 -0.56 11.13 -0.04
N VAL A 13 -1.16 9.94 -0.10
CA VAL A 13 -0.48 8.73 -0.60
C VAL A 13 -1.29 7.92 -1.62
N ILE A 14 -2.57 8.24 -1.82
CA ILE A 14 -3.49 7.45 -2.67
C ILE A 14 -3.08 7.43 -4.14
N HIS A 15 -2.40 8.45 -4.62
CA HIS A 15 -1.89 8.54 -5.99
C HIS A 15 -0.92 7.38 -6.34
N HIS A 16 -0.27 6.76 -5.35
CA HIS A 16 0.53 5.54 -5.55
C HIS A 16 -0.29 4.31 -5.97
N LEU A 17 -1.61 4.34 -5.81
CA LEU A 17 -2.54 3.27 -6.20
C LEU A 17 -3.29 3.59 -7.50
N GLU A 18 -2.94 4.68 -8.18
CA GLU A 18 -3.53 5.00 -9.47
C GLU A 18 -3.03 4.00 -10.54
N THR A 19 -3.95 3.59 -11.40
CA THR A 19 -3.71 2.58 -12.43
C THR A 19 -4.37 3.04 -13.72
N THR A 20 -3.86 2.57 -14.86
CA THR A 20 -4.47 2.78 -16.17
C THR A 20 -5.22 1.51 -16.61
N PRO A 21 -6.25 1.63 -17.46
CA PRO A 21 -7.01 0.46 -17.94
C PRO A 21 -6.19 -0.63 -18.64
N ASN A 22 -5.02 -0.28 -19.16
CA ASN A 22 -4.13 -1.20 -19.87
C ASN A 22 -3.16 -1.95 -18.95
N GLN A 23 -3.00 -1.51 -17.70
CA GLN A 23 -2.17 -2.19 -16.72
C GLN A 23 -2.98 -3.31 -16.06
N LYS A 24 -2.60 -4.55 -16.36
CA LYS A 24 -3.26 -5.75 -15.85
C LYS A 24 -2.37 -6.46 -14.83
N ASN A 25 -2.98 -7.27 -13.97
CA ASN A 25 -2.30 -8.12 -13.00
C ASN A 25 -1.33 -7.36 -12.07
N LEU A 26 -1.72 -6.16 -11.64
CA LEU A 26 -0.92 -5.34 -10.72
C LEU A 26 -0.99 -5.88 -9.29
N ILE A 27 0.09 -5.70 -8.54
CA ILE A 27 0.18 -6.02 -7.11
C ILE A 27 0.32 -4.71 -6.35
N ALA A 28 -0.51 -4.50 -5.33
CA ALA A 28 -0.38 -3.36 -4.43
C ALA A 28 0.69 -3.64 -3.37
N GLN A 29 1.86 -3.01 -3.52
CA GLN A 29 2.93 -3.10 -2.53
C GLN A 29 2.73 -2.10 -1.39
N ILE A 30 2.74 -2.58 -0.15
CA ILE A 30 2.66 -1.76 1.07
C ILE A 30 3.87 -1.96 1.97
N PHE A 31 4.14 -0.99 2.85
CA PHE A 31 5.19 -1.08 3.88
C PHE A 31 4.80 -0.28 5.13
N GLY A 32 5.41 -0.60 6.27
CA GLY A 32 5.21 0.10 7.53
C GLY A 32 5.70 -0.74 8.72
N GLY A 33 5.97 -0.10 9.86
CA GLY A 33 6.36 -0.79 11.10
C GLY A 33 5.19 -1.13 12.02
N ASN A 34 4.03 -0.51 11.80
CA ASN A 34 2.84 -0.69 12.63
C ASN A 34 1.90 -1.77 12.05
N GLU A 35 1.77 -2.89 12.77
CA GLU A 35 0.94 -4.04 12.38
C GLU A 35 -0.54 -3.68 12.18
N GLU A 36 -1.11 -2.83 13.04
CA GLU A 36 -2.52 -2.44 12.96
C GLU A 36 -2.81 -1.69 11.66
N THR A 37 -1.95 -0.72 11.31
CA THR A 37 -2.11 0.04 10.06
C THR A 37 -1.86 -0.81 8.83
N LEU A 38 -0.92 -1.76 8.87
CA LEU A 38 -0.68 -2.74 7.82
C LEU A 38 -1.94 -3.58 7.57
N LEU A 39 -2.53 -4.13 8.64
CA LEU A 39 -3.72 -4.96 8.56
C LEU A 39 -4.93 -4.17 8.04
N GLN A 40 -5.13 -2.94 8.54
CA GLN A 40 -6.20 -2.06 8.09
C GLN A 40 -6.03 -1.71 6.61
N THR A 41 -4.82 -1.34 6.19
CA THR A 41 -4.52 -1.02 4.79
C THR A 41 -4.79 -2.22 3.88
N ALA A 42 -4.31 -3.41 4.24
CA ALA A 42 -4.55 -4.62 3.47
C ALA A 42 -6.04 -4.94 3.33
N LYS A 43 -6.81 -4.85 4.42
CA LYS A 43 -8.28 -5.03 4.39
C LYS A 43 -8.98 -4.01 3.49
N THR A 44 -8.56 -2.75 3.50
CA THR A 44 -9.12 -1.73 2.62
C THR A 44 -8.78 -2.00 1.16
N LEU A 45 -7.54 -2.39 0.84
CA LEU A 45 -7.13 -2.75 -0.52
C LEU A 45 -7.95 -3.93 -1.07
N ASP A 46 -8.14 -4.97 -0.27
CA ASP A 46 -8.94 -6.14 -0.63
C ASP A 46 -10.44 -5.81 -0.82
N LYS A 47 -10.99 -4.88 -0.03
CA LYS A 47 -12.41 -4.53 -0.14
C LYS A 47 -12.71 -3.52 -1.25
N GLU A 48 -11.96 -2.43 -1.29
CA GLU A 48 -12.26 -1.26 -2.12
C GLU A 48 -11.51 -1.27 -3.46
N TYR A 49 -10.35 -1.96 -3.54
CA TYR A 49 -9.45 -1.92 -4.69
C TYR A 49 -9.25 -3.29 -5.36
N LYS A 50 -10.03 -4.33 -5.01
CA LYS A 50 -9.93 -5.69 -5.59
C LYS A 50 -10.01 -5.78 -7.11
N ASN A 51 -10.66 -4.82 -7.76
CA ASN A 51 -10.78 -4.81 -9.22
C ASN A 51 -9.54 -4.19 -9.91
N ARG A 52 -8.61 -3.60 -9.12
CA ARG A 52 -7.39 -2.94 -9.61
C ARG A 52 -6.14 -3.78 -9.40
N PHE A 53 -6.12 -4.60 -8.36
CA PHE A 53 -4.95 -5.39 -7.96
C PHE A 53 -5.33 -6.86 -7.80
N VAL A 54 -4.45 -7.75 -8.27
CA VAL A 54 -4.60 -9.21 -8.12
C VAL A 54 -3.95 -9.74 -6.84
N GLY A 55 -3.24 -8.89 -6.11
CA GLY A 55 -2.57 -9.25 -4.87
C GLY A 55 -2.08 -8.03 -4.11
N ILE A 56 -1.68 -8.27 -2.87
CA ILE A 56 -1.06 -7.32 -1.95
C ILE A 56 0.28 -7.91 -1.54
N GLU A 57 1.35 -7.13 -1.57
CA GLU A 57 2.68 -7.56 -1.16
C GLU A 57 3.24 -6.62 -0.09
N LEU A 58 3.96 -7.20 0.87
CA LEU A 58 4.60 -6.48 1.96
C LEU A 58 6.08 -6.27 1.62
N ASN A 59 6.49 -5.03 1.38
CA ASN A 59 7.88 -4.71 1.10
C ASN A 59 8.72 -4.84 2.39
N MET A 60 9.61 -5.83 2.39
CA MET A 60 10.54 -6.11 3.49
C MET A 60 12.00 -5.75 3.15
N GLY A 61 12.24 -5.15 1.97
CA GLY A 61 13.59 -5.03 1.40
C GLY A 61 14.09 -3.60 1.23
N CYS A 62 13.30 -2.56 1.54
CA CYS A 62 13.67 -1.18 1.24
C CYS A 62 14.72 -0.63 2.21
N PRO A 63 15.95 -0.30 1.76
CA PRO A 63 17.00 0.25 2.63
C PRO A 63 16.90 1.77 2.82
N ALA A 64 15.84 2.41 2.30
CA ALA A 64 15.71 3.86 2.33
C ALA A 64 15.66 4.38 3.78
N ASN A 65 16.41 5.44 4.07
CA ASN A 65 16.52 6.02 5.42
C ASN A 65 15.17 6.34 6.07
N ASN A 66 14.19 6.77 5.28
CA ASN A 66 12.85 7.09 5.79
C ASN A 66 12.06 5.85 6.19
N VAL A 67 12.35 4.68 5.59
CA VAL A 67 11.75 3.39 5.96
C VAL A 67 12.47 2.79 7.17
N MET A 68 13.80 2.89 7.22
CA MET A 68 14.62 2.34 8.31
C MET A 68 14.44 3.06 9.65
N LYS A 69 13.92 4.30 9.64
CA LYS A 69 13.67 5.11 10.85
C LYS A 69 12.19 5.16 11.26
N SER A 70 11.31 4.48 10.51
CA SER A 70 9.86 4.43 10.76
C SER A 70 9.52 3.61 12.00
#